data_AF-A0A354GMZ5-F1
#
_entry.id   AF-A0A354GMZ5-F1
#
_cell.length_a   1.000
_cell.length_b   1.000
_cell.length_c   1.000
_cell.angle_alpha   90.00
_cell.angle_beta   90.00
_cell.angle_gamma   90.00
#
_symmetry.space_group_name_H-M   'P 1'
#
loop_
_entity.id
_entity.type
_entity.pdbx_description
1 polymer ?
#
loop_
_entity_poly.entity_id
_entity_poly.type
_entity_poly.pdbx_seq_one_letter_code
_entity_poly.pdbx_strand_id
1 'polypeptide(L)' 'MESPHTKNPSPPAGAANSESGSFWRTKTIAELAAEQGVPLIADFDALFGEGKDLWSSDEEFEAWLKDLQEARREGR' A
#
# COMPACT_ATOMS: atom_id res chain seq x y z
N MET A 1 9.94 26.48 64.15
CA MET A 1 9.10 25.66 63.26
C MET A 1 9.77 25.71 61.90
N GLU A 2 10.74 24.81 61.71
CA GLU A 2 10.56 23.51 61.02
C GLU A 2 10.57 23.68 59.50
N SER A 3 11.77 23.48 58.95
CA SER A 3 12.11 22.53 57.88
C SER A 3 11.47 22.58 56.48
N PRO A 4 12.22 22.06 55.48
CA PRO A 4 12.15 22.42 54.08
C PRO A 4 11.50 21.32 53.21
N HIS A 5 11.57 21.49 51.88
CA HIS A 5 11.17 20.59 50.79
C HIS A 5 9.73 20.84 50.32
N THR A 6 9.49 21.01 49.01
CA THR A 6 9.37 19.85 48.11
C THR A 6 9.71 20.18 46.66
N LYS A 7 10.77 19.49 46.20
CA LYS A 7 11.01 18.93 44.87
C LYS A 7 9.83 19.03 43.88
N ASN A 8 10.03 19.76 42.77
CA ASN A 8 9.19 19.65 41.57
C ASN A 8 9.04 18.17 41.18
N PRO A 9 7.81 17.65 40.99
CA PRO A 9 7.66 16.30 40.46
C PRO A 9 8.08 16.31 38.99
N SER A 10 9.11 15.52 38.68
CA SER A 10 9.35 15.06 37.31
C SER A 10 8.07 14.42 36.76
N PRO A 11 7.72 14.62 35.48
CA PRO A 11 6.54 14.01 34.91
C PRO A 11 6.66 12.48 34.99
N PRO A 12 5.57 11.76 35.31
CA PRO A 12 5.59 10.31 35.35
C PRO A 12 5.88 9.75 33.95
N ALA A 13 6.94 8.94 33.87
CA ALA A 13 7.11 8.00 32.78
C ALA A 13 5.94 7.01 32.82
N GLY A 14 5.12 6.98 31.76
CA GLY A 14 4.11 5.93 31.62
C GLY A 14 2.70 6.36 31.27
N ALA A 15 2.52 7.40 30.45
CA ALA A 15 1.23 7.67 29.83
C ALA A 15 1.40 7.96 28.33
N ALA A 16 1.87 6.97 27.57
CA ALA A 16 1.58 6.91 26.16
C ALA A 16 0.37 5.98 25.99
N ASN A 17 -0.81 6.59 25.96
CA ASN A 17 -2.01 5.98 25.41
C ASN A 17 -1.67 5.36 24.05
N SER A 18 -1.75 4.04 23.92
CA SER A 18 -1.75 3.36 22.63
C SER A 18 -3.00 2.49 22.47
N GLU A 19 -4.17 3.05 22.77
CA GLU A 19 -5.44 2.52 22.24
C GLU A 19 -5.95 3.39 21.08
N SER A 20 -5.05 4.07 20.39
CA SER A 20 -5.31 4.78 19.15
C SER A 20 -5.24 3.82 17.96
N GLY A 21 -6.40 3.32 17.55
CA GLY A 21 -6.75 3.28 16.14
C GLY A 21 -6.44 1.98 15.39
N SER A 22 -7.32 0.99 15.53
CA SER A 22 -7.50 -0.07 14.53
C SER A 22 -8.20 0.46 13.24
N PHE A 23 -7.94 1.71 12.86
CA PHE A 23 -8.51 2.31 11.63
C PHE A 23 -7.78 1.82 10.37
N TRP A 24 -6.55 1.31 10.52
CA TRP A 24 -5.74 0.79 9.42
C TRP A 24 -5.21 -0.61 9.76
N ARG A 25 -6.07 -1.64 9.74
CA ARG A 25 -5.54 -2.99 9.54
C ARG A 25 -5.04 -3.06 8.11
N THR A 26 -3.74 -2.96 7.91
CA THR A 26 -3.10 -3.17 6.61
C THR A 26 -3.36 -4.62 6.21
N LYS A 27 -4.30 -4.82 5.29
CA LYS A 27 -4.53 -6.13 4.68
C LYS A 27 -3.30 -6.50 3.87
N THR A 28 -2.91 -7.76 3.98
CA THR A 28 -1.91 -8.37 3.11
C THR A 28 -2.43 -8.48 1.67
N ILE A 29 -1.52 -8.62 0.70
CA ILE A 29 -1.87 -8.88 -0.71
C ILE A 29 -2.78 -10.13 -0.81
N ALA A 30 -2.55 -11.14 0.03
CA ALA A 30 -3.36 -12.35 0.08
C ALA A 30 -4.79 -12.10 0.55
N GLU A 31 -4.97 -11.28 1.58
CA GLU A 31 -6.30 -10.88 2.04
C GLU A 31 -7.01 -10.02 0.99
N LEU A 32 -6.31 -9.11 0.32
CA LEU A 32 -6.88 -8.28 -0.75
C LEU A 32 -7.31 -9.12 -1.97
N ALA A 33 -6.48 -10.08 -2.39
CA ALA A 33 -6.78 -10.97 -3.50
C ALA A 33 -7.99 -11.85 -3.21
N ALA A 34 -8.07 -12.40 -1.99
CA ALA A 34 -9.20 -13.22 -1.54
C ALA A 34 -10.52 -12.42 -1.52
N GLU A 35 -10.49 -11.15 -1.11
CA GLU A 35 -11.67 -10.27 -1.12
C GLU A 35 -12.19 -9.96 -2.53
N GLN A 36 -11.28 -9.84 -3.50
CA GLN A 36 -11.62 -9.52 -4.89
C GLN A 36 -11.90 -10.76 -5.73
N GLY A 37 -11.75 -11.96 -5.15
CA GLY A 37 -11.87 -13.22 -5.88
C GLY A 37 -10.77 -13.40 -6.94
N VAL A 38 -9.65 -12.70 -6.80
CA VAL A 38 -8.53 -12.76 -7.75
C VAL A 38 -7.54 -13.82 -7.25
N PRO A 39 -7.11 -14.76 -8.11
CA PRO A 39 -6.10 -15.73 -7.73
C PRO A 39 -4.76 -15.02 -7.45
N LEU A 40 -4.08 -15.43 -6.39
CA LEU A 40 -2.73 -14.95 -6.12
C LEU A 40 -1.78 -15.67 -7.09
N ILE A 41 -1.41 -14.99 -8.18
CA ILE A 41 -0.47 -15.54 -9.13
C ILE A 41 0.93 -15.37 -8.53
N ALA A 42 1.46 -16.47 -7.98
CA ALA A 42 2.76 -16.50 -7.32
C ALA A 42 3.94 -16.55 -8.32
N ASP A 43 3.64 -16.83 -9.59
CA ASP A 43 4.64 -17.09 -10.61
C ASP A 43 4.51 -16.08 -11.76
N PHE A 44 5.49 -15.19 -11.86
CA PHE A 44 5.58 -14.21 -12.93
C PHE A 44 5.71 -14.89 -14.30
N ASP A 45 6.43 -16.01 -14.38
CA ASP A 45 6.64 -16.71 -15.65
C ASP A 45 5.33 -17.33 -16.16
N ALA A 46 4.42 -17.70 -15.26
CA ALA A 46 3.07 -18.15 -15.60
C ALA A 46 2.14 -17.00 -16.03
N LEU A 47 2.41 -15.76 -15.61
CA LEU A 47 1.67 -14.57 -16.04
C LEU A 47 2.23 -13.98 -17.35
N PHE A 48 3.54 -14.13 -17.55
CA PHE A 48 4.25 -13.47 -18.63
C PHE A 48 3.85 -14.08 -19.98
N GLY A 49 3.25 -13.24 -20.83
CA GLY A 49 2.76 -13.65 -22.14
C GLY A 49 1.29 -14.06 -22.20
N GLU A 50 0.57 -14.14 -21.06
CA GLU A 50 -0.90 -14.28 -21.06
C GLU A 50 -1.59 -13.13 -21.79
N GLY A 51 -0.92 -11.97 -21.87
CA GLY A 51 -1.40 -10.83 -22.62
C GLY A 51 -1.30 -10.96 -24.15
N LYS A 52 -0.62 -11.97 -24.70
CA LYS A 52 -0.30 -12.02 -26.14
C LYS A 52 -1.51 -11.90 -27.07
N ASP A 53 -2.67 -12.40 -26.62
CA ASP A 53 -3.91 -12.45 -27.40
C ASP A 53 -4.85 -11.28 -27.05
N LEU A 54 -4.42 -10.31 -26.24
CA LEU A 54 -5.21 -9.13 -25.88
C LEU A 54 -5.30 -8.10 -27.02
N TRP A 55 -4.43 -8.20 -28.03
CA TRP A 55 -4.35 -7.28 -29.14
C TRP A 55 -4.50 -8.02 -30.47
N SER A 56 -5.19 -7.40 -31.41
CA SER A 56 -5.43 -7.96 -32.73
C SER A 56 -4.20 -7.85 -33.64
N SER A 57 -3.28 -6.93 -33.33
CA SER A 57 -1.99 -6.78 -33.99
C SER A 57 -0.96 -6.07 -33.12
N ASP A 58 0.31 -6.16 -33.52
CA ASP A 58 1.41 -5.45 -32.87
C ASP A 58 1.23 -3.93 -32.99
N GLU A 59 0.67 -3.42 -34.08
CA GLU A 59 0.40 -1.99 -34.26
C GLU A 59 -0.63 -1.47 -33.25
N GLU A 60 -1.64 -2.27 -32.90
CA GLU A 60 -2.63 -1.92 -31.87
C GLU A 60 -1.98 -1.83 -30.49
N PHE A 61 -1.12 -2.81 -30.17
CA PHE A 61 -0.36 -2.82 -28.92
C PHE A 61 0.56 -1.59 -28.80
N GLU A 62 1.29 -1.25 -29.87
CA GLU A 62 2.19 -0.09 -29.90
C GLU A 62 1.42 1.25 -29.80
N ALA A 63 0.25 1.35 -30.43
CA ALA A 63 -0.61 2.52 -30.28
C ALA A 63 -1.05 2.72 -28.83
N TRP A 64 -1.47 1.64 -28.16
CA TRP A 64 -1.83 1.67 -26.74
C TRP A 64 -0.64 2.05 -25.85
N LEU A 65 0.56 1.52 -26.10
CA LEU A 65 1.77 1.91 -25.38
C LEU A 65 2.09 3.40 -25.54
N LYS A 66 1.91 3.93 -26.74
CA LYS A 66 2.13 5.36 -27.01
C LYS A 66 1.16 6.24 -26.21
N ASP A 67 -0.13 5.89 -26.20
CA ASP A 67 -1.15 6.63 -25.44
C ASP A 67 -0.82 6.65 -23.94
N LEU A 68 -0.35 5.52 -23.40
CA LEU A 68 0.03 5.40 -21.98
C LEU A 68 1.26 6.25 -21.64
N GLN A 69 2.24 6.32 -22.55
CA GLN A 69 3.39 7.21 -22.40
C GLN A 69 3.01 8.69 -22.50
N GLU A 70 2.08 9.04 -23.38
CA GLU A 70 1.56 10.40 -23.51
C GLU A 70 0.77 10.81 -22.26
N ALA A 71 -0.13 9.96 -21.76
CA ALA A 71 -0.86 10.19 -20.51
C ALA A 71 0.08 10.43 -19.33
N ARG A 72 1.14 9.61 -19.19
CA ARG A 72 2.17 9.80 -18.17
C ARG A 72 2.91 11.14 -18.33
N ARG A 73 3.23 11.54 -19.57
CA ARG A 73 3.89 12.82 -19.86
C ARG A 73 3.00 14.00 -19.50
N GLU A 74 1.70 13.86 -19.68
CA GLU A 74 0.68 14.85 -19.34
C GLU A 74 0.29 14.85 -17.85
N GLY A 75 0.74 13.86 -17.08
CA GLY A 75 0.45 13.73 -15.65
C GLY A 75 -0.98 13.25 -15.35
N ARG A 76 -1.58 12.49 -16.27
CA ARG A 76 -2.89 11.83 -16.11
C ARG A 76 -2.77 10.42 -15.54
#